data_AF-A0A2W4P2B9-F1
#
_entry.id   AF-A0A2W4P2B9-F1
#
_cell.length_a   1.000
_cell.length_b   1.000
_cell.length_c   1.000
_cell.angle_alpha   90.00
_cell.angle_beta   90.00
_cell.angle_gamma   90.00
#
_symmetry.space_group_name_H-M   'P 1'
#
loop_
_entity.id
_entity.type
_entity.pdbx_description
1 polymer ?
#
loop_
_entity_poly.entity_id
_entity_poly.type
_entity_poly.pdbx_seq_one_letter_code
_entity_poly.pdbx_strand_id
1 'polypeptide(L)'
;MPTPARVAPGEISMSGSTLLRIGTCIAIPWVLAHCGHAEPPSCGPADPSCAAAGGTGFTSGGSTNGGTLGSGGSQTGTSSGAGGTATGGGMTAAGGSSGESPGAGGTTTGGASSMGGVAPSGGSSPTAGTSPTGGSDGGTPSGGAPVMGGAGGESAMGGGPDATGGTSQGGTDSGGGAASGGMDSTGGMDSGGSGPVVDQNGVPLAKPGDSKSGSREYLNLGDIRLINNKWGSDELGCNTMMRVFVNQDKSFGWAFDRGGCGGNKTKPDYPEIEFGIHPFGANSPLATTPSFPSTSVLPLQIKDITSASVTIDGLSVSIQRATTWNVNFEFWLSREHPVTSQNPGVYAELIAFWGWQDDWACDKSGTANAGDKSYNLCHQDDNWAGGQWRYFQFRANGGPMNGFSGRVDVKAFIDWLVGNYNLSRDLWVTRLEVGTEIDDNTAGSVTLRNITFEVNGVSKSPQFAE
;
A
#
# COMPACT_ATOMS: atom_id res chain seq x y z
N MET A 1 33.10 -35.59 -46.41
CA MET A 1 32.81 -35.14 -45.04
C MET A 1 34.11 -35.26 -44.23
N PRO A 2 34.64 -34.18 -43.64
CA PRO A 2 35.78 -34.26 -42.71
C PRO A 2 35.31 -34.47 -41.26
N THR A 3 36.08 -35.23 -40.48
CA THR A 3 35.81 -35.48 -39.05
C THR A 3 36.29 -34.31 -38.19
N PRO A 4 35.50 -33.82 -37.21
CA PRO A 4 35.97 -32.77 -36.30
C PRO A 4 36.98 -33.31 -35.29
N ALA A 5 38.01 -32.53 -34.98
CA ALA A 5 39.03 -32.87 -33.97
C ALA A 5 38.52 -32.64 -32.54
N ARG A 6 38.98 -33.47 -31.59
CA ARG A 6 38.75 -33.24 -30.16
C ARG A 6 39.63 -32.10 -29.65
N VAL A 7 39.03 -31.16 -28.91
CA VAL A 7 39.74 -30.19 -28.06
C VAL A 7 39.87 -30.80 -26.66
N ALA A 8 41.04 -30.66 -26.05
CA ALA A 8 41.27 -31.03 -24.65
C ALA A 8 41.07 -29.82 -23.72
N PRO A 9 40.54 -29.98 -22.49
CA PRO A 9 40.42 -28.88 -21.53
C PRO A 9 41.81 -28.47 -21.02
N GLY A 10 42.07 -27.17 -20.97
CA GLY A 10 43.28 -26.61 -20.37
C GLY A 10 43.09 -26.29 -18.88
N GLU A 11 44.08 -26.63 -18.07
CA GLU A 11 44.16 -26.18 -16.68
C GLU A 11 44.55 -24.69 -16.62
N ILE A 12 43.99 -23.94 -15.65
CA ILE A 12 44.49 -22.60 -15.30
C ILE A 12 44.77 -22.59 -13.79
N SER A 13 46.01 -22.22 -13.45
CA SER A 13 46.56 -22.29 -12.09
C SER A 13 45.97 -21.23 -11.16
N MET A 14 45.68 -21.60 -9.91
CA MET A 14 45.48 -20.64 -8.82
C MET A 14 46.81 -20.29 -8.15
N SER A 15 47.05 -19.00 -7.92
CA SER A 15 48.08 -18.46 -7.04
C SER A 15 47.67 -17.02 -6.67
N GLY A 16 47.92 -16.51 -5.47
CA GLY A 16 48.51 -17.12 -4.28
C GLY A 16 48.53 -16.08 -3.14
N SER A 17 48.27 -16.50 -1.90
CA SER A 17 47.98 -15.57 -0.80
C SER A 17 49.21 -14.82 -0.27
N THR A 18 48.99 -13.61 0.23
CA THR A 18 49.87 -12.98 1.24
C THR A 18 49.02 -12.55 2.44
N LEU A 19 49.53 -12.76 3.65
CA LEU A 19 48.75 -12.76 4.88
C LEU A 19 49.59 -12.21 6.05
N LEU A 20 49.09 -11.19 6.75
CA LEU A 20 49.51 -10.74 8.08
C LEU A 20 48.25 -10.11 8.75
N ARG A 21 47.77 -10.45 9.96
CA ARG A 21 48.38 -10.65 11.30
C ARG A 21 49.05 -9.37 11.84
N ILE A 22 48.80 -8.88 13.05
CA ILE A 22 48.02 -9.35 14.24
C ILE A 22 47.45 -8.13 14.99
N GLY A 23 46.39 -8.29 15.78
CA GLY A 23 45.96 -7.30 16.79
C GLY A 23 44.93 -7.86 17.77
N THR A 24 45.35 -8.29 18.97
CA THR A 24 44.45 -8.93 19.95
C THR A 24 44.85 -8.65 21.40
N CYS A 25 43.98 -7.95 22.13
CA CYS A 25 43.82 -7.95 23.60
C CYS A 25 42.30 -7.86 23.85
N ILE A 26 41.61 -8.81 24.48
CA ILE A 26 41.69 -9.29 25.88
C ILE A 26 41.15 -8.26 26.89
N ALA A 27 39.93 -8.52 27.38
CA ALA A 27 39.38 -8.46 28.77
C ALA A 27 39.89 -7.39 29.79
N ILE A 28 39.18 -7.03 30.86
CA ILE A 28 38.20 -7.78 31.70
C ILE A 28 37.06 -6.82 32.21
N PRO A 29 36.17 -7.13 33.19
CA PRO A 29 34.78 -6.62 33.17
C PRO A 29 34.48 -5.52 34.22
N TRP A 30 33.23 -5.05 34.22
CA TRP A 30 32.53 -4.60 35.43
C TRP A 30 31.17 -5.30 35.57
N VAL A 31 30.71 -5.43 36.82
CA VAL A 31 29.54 -6.22 37.25
C VAL A 31 28.69 -5.38 38.21
N LEU A 32 27.41 -5.74 38.35
CA LEU A 32 26.35 -5.06 39.11
C LEU A 32 25.84 -3.75 38.46
N ALA A 33 24.56 -3.38 38.64
CA ALA A 33 23.52 -3.98 39.50
C ALA A 33 22.28 -4.43 38.72
N HIS A 34 21.55 -5.41 39.27
CA HIS A 34 20.18 -5.70 38.84
C HIS A 34 19.22 -4.70 39.50
N CYS A 35 18.33 -4.11 38.71
CA CYS A 35 17.06 -3.56 39.18
C CYS A 35 15.94 -4.18 38.33
N GLY A 36 15.39 -5.31 38.79
CA GLY A 36 14.18 -5.85 38.19
C GLY A 36 12.97 -5.00 38.60
N HIS A 37 12.20 -4.50 37.64
CA HIS A 37 10.85 -4.02 37.94
C HIS A 37 9.92 -5.21 38.12
N ALA A 38 9.87 -5.71 39.36
CA ALA A 38 8.71 -6.45 39.83
C ALA A 38 7.53 -5.46 39.98
N GLU A 39 6.33 -5.91 39.62
CA GLU A 39 5.11 -5.12 39.79
C GLU A 39 4.84 -4.86 41.29
N PRO A 40 4.31 -3.68 41.67
CA PRO A 40 3.85 -3.46 43.03
C PRO A 40 2.66 -4.39 43.33
N PRO A 41 2.64 -5.10 44.48
CA PRO A 41 1.58 -6.04 44.79
C PRO A 41 0.23 -5.31 44.93
N SER A 42 -0.82 -5.89 44.36
CA SER A 42 -2.18 -5.38 44.49
C SER A 42 -2.66 -5.45 45.94
N CYS A 43 -2.95 -4.31 46.56
CA CYS A 43 -3.53 -4.25 47.90
C CYS A 43 -4.95 -4.83 47.90
N GLY A 44 -5.09 -6.08 48.37
CA GLY A 44 -6.39 -6.70 48.62
C GLY A 44 -7.15 -5.99 49.76
N PRO A 45 -8.49 -5.98 49.76
CA PRO A 45 -9.30 -5.18 50.68
C PRO A 45 -9.42 -5.83 52.08
N ALA A 46 -8.30 -6.03 52.78
CA ALA A 46 -8.28 -6.69 54.10
C ALA A 46 -7.11 -6.32 55.06
N ASP A 47 -6.07 -5.59 54.63
CA ASP A 47 -4.88 -5.35 55.47
C ASP A 47 -4.95 -4.03 56.27
N PRO A 48 -4.90 -4.05 57.62
CA PRO A 48 -5.03 -2.86 58.46
C PRO A 48 -3.71 -2.13 58.76
N SER A 49 -2.58 -2.49 58.14
CA SER A 49 -1.25 -1.95 58.47
C SER A 49 -0.93 -0.55 57.93
N CYS A 50 -1.77 0.01 57.03
CA CYS A 50 -1.57 1.36 56.46
C CYS A 50 -2.38 2.44 57.22
N ALA A 51 -1.78 3.10 58.22
CA ALA A 51 -2.44 4.16 58.99
C ALA A 51 -1.49 5.32 59.41
N ALA A 52 -2.10 6.49 59.65
CA ALA A 52 -1.51 7.79 60.02
C ALA A 52 -0.83 8.58 58.87
N ALA A 53 -0.89 9.92 58.79
CA ALA A 53 -1.45 10.92 59.73
C ALA A 53 -2.00 12.19 59.03
N GLY A 54 -3.02 12.83 59.64
CA GLY A 54 -3.55 14.18 59.30
C GLY A 54 -4.45 14.25 58.04
N GLY A 55 -5.58 14.96 57.97
CA GLY A 55 -6.16 16.02 58.83
C GLY A 55 -5.78 17.41 58.30
N THR A 56 -6.68 18.34 57.96
CA THR A 56 -8.15 18.52 58.15
C THR A 56 -8.88 18.68 56.79
N GLY A 57 -10.20 18.80 56.63
CA GLY A 57 -11.33 18.75 57.57
C GLY A 57 -12.20 20.01 57.57
N PHE A 58 -13.30 20.05 56.80
CA PHE A 58 -14.62 20.58 57.20
C PHE A 58 -15.75 20.27 56.17
N THR A 59 -16.96 20.15 56.70
CA THR A 59 -18.34 20.10 56.17
C THR A 59 -18.70 20.94 54.93
N SER A 60 -19.84 20.77 54.23
CA SER A 60 -20.84 19.68 54.11
C SER A 60 -22.01 20.14 53.22
N GLY A 61 -22.78 19.21 52.66
CA GLY A 61 -24.19 19.45 52.28
C GLY A 61 -24.46 19.52 50.77
N GLY A 62 -25.34 18.64 50.30
CA GLY A 62 -25.99 18.75 49.00
C GLY A 62 -27.49 19.03 49.16
N SER A 63 -28.11 19.60 48.13
CA SER A 63 -29.57 19.64 47.98
C SER A 63 -29.92 19.66 46.49
N THR A 64 -31.07 19.09 46.14
CA THR A 64 -31.61 19.04 44.77
C THR A 64 -32.61 20.17 44.50
N ASN A 65 -33.10 20.23 43.25
CA ASN A 65 -34.05 21.21 42.68
C ASN A 65 -33.41 22.58 42.37
N GLY A 66 -33.77 23.31 41.30
CA GLY A 66 -34.66 22.97 40.18
C GLY A 66 -35.57 24.15 39.78
N GLY A 67 -35.61 24.54 38.49
CA GLY A 67 -36.62 25.46 37.96
C GLY A 67 -36.13 26.61 37.04
N THR A 68 -36.41 26.48 35.75
CA THR A 68 -37.04 27.47 34.83
C THR A 68 -36.76 29.00 34.87
N LEU A 69 -36.52 29.52 33.65
CA LEU A 69 -37.02 30.79 33.03
C LEU A 69 -36.34 32.15 33.33
N GLY A 70 -36.37 33.03 32.31
CA GLY A 70 -35.80 34.40 32.29
C GLY A 70 -34.48 34.47 31.50
N SER A 71 -34.35 34.92 30.24
CA SER A 71 -35.06 35.87 29.36
C SER A 71 -34.70 37.35 29.52
N GLY A 72 -34.06 37.93 28.47
CA GLY A 72 -33.97 39.36 28.20
C GLY A 72 -32.75 40.09 28.80
N GLY A 73 -32.06 40.93 28.00
CA GLY A 73 -30.96 41.77 28.50
C GLY A 73 -29.94 42.25 27.46
N SER A 74 -30.36 43.02 26.45
CA SER A 74 -29.44 43.70 25.54
C SER A 74 -29.19 45.13 26.00
N GLN A 75 -27.94 45.57 26.15
CA GLN A 75 -27.47 46.83 25.56
C GLN A 75 -25.95 47.07 25.58
N THR A 76 -25.54 47.75 24.52
CA THR A 76 -24.31 48.50 24.25
C THR A 76 -23.57 49.17 25.42
N GLY A 77 -22.23 49.19 25.37
CA GLY A 77 -21.40 50.05 26.21
C GLY A 77 -19.94 50.14 25.76
N THR A 78 -19.62 51.08 24.85
CA THR A 78 -18.23 51.37 24.43
C THR A 78 -17.59 52.46 25.29
N SER A 79 -16.40 52.22 25.83
CA SER A 79 -15.52 53.30 26.31
C SER A 79 -14.03 52.96 26.16
N SER A 80 -13.25 54.01 25.89
CA SER A 80 -11.82 53.99 25.60
C SER A 80 -10.94 53.86 26.85
N GLY A 81 -9.79 53.21 26.72
CA GLY A 81 -8.67 53.30 27.67
C GLY A 81 -7.33 53.03 26.97
N ALA A 82 -6.37 53.96 27.09
CA ALA A 82 -5.07 53.87 26.42
C ALA A 82 -3.91 54.26 27.34
N GLY A 83 -2.73 53.68 27.10
CA GLY A 83 -1.46 54.03 27.77
C GLY A 83 -0.91 52.90 28.66
N GLY A 84 0.38 52.58 28.53
CA GLY A 84 1.03 51.53 29.33
C GLY A 84 2.34 50.95 28.77
N THR A 85 3.32 51.78 28.38
CA THR A 85 4.64 51.31 27.92
C THR A 85 5.66 51.26 29.06
N ALA A 86 6.22 50.07 29.37
CA ALA A 86 7.47 49.94 30.11
C ALA A 86 8.23 48.63 29.79
N THR A 87 9.48 48.81 29.36
CA THR A 87 10.57 47.87 29.09
C THR A 87 10.90 46.83 30.19
N GLY A 88 11.52 45.69 29.82
CA GLY A 88 12.47 45.01 30.73
C GLY A 88 12.88 43.56 30.44
N GLY A 89 13.94 43.34 29.63
CA GLY A 89 14.72 42.09 29.58
C GLY A 89 14.12 40.91 28.78
N GLY A 90 14.87 40.13 28.00
CA GLY A 90 16.23 40.32 27.48
C GLY A 90 17.26 39.26 27.92
N MET A 91 17.37 38.17 27.16
CA MET A 91 18.61 37.40 27.00
C MET A 91 18.72 36.89 25.56
N THR A 92 19.90 37.04 24.97
CA THR A 92 20.28 36.44 23.68
C THR A 92 21.57 35.66 23.87
N ALA A 93 21.70 34.54 23.16
CA ALA A 93 22.97 33.83 23.00
C ALA A 93 23.11 33.47 21.52
N ALA A 94 24.28 33.78 20.94
CA ALA A 94 24.58 33.54 19.53
C ALA A 94 26.05 33.15 19.37
N GLY A 95 26.32 32.30 18.40
CA GLY A 95 27.67 31.87 18.03
C GLY A 95 27.60 30.71 17.02
N GLY A 96 28.43 30.66 15.98
CA GLY A 96 29.40 31.67 15.55
C GLY A 96 30.02 31.27 14.21
N SER A 97 30.45 32.24 13.41
CA SER A 97 31.03 31.99 12.08
C SER A 97 32.12 33.01 11.75
N SER A 98 33.36 32.55 11.65
CA SER A 98 34.48 33.22 10.95
C SER A 98 35.67 32.25 10.82
N GLY A 99 36.47 32.41 9.76
CA GLY A 99 37.62 31.55 9.48
C GLY A 99 38.29 31.88 8.14
N GLU A 100 39.12 32.92 8.11
CA GLU A 100 39.87 33.39 6.93
C GLU A 100 41.37 33.57 7.23
N SER A 101 42.14 33.83 6.16
CA SER A 101 43.52 34.38 6.13
C SER A 101 44.72 33.43 6.38
N PRO A 102 45.93 33.74 5.85
CA PRO A 102 46.22 34.47 4.59
C PRO A 102 47.50 34.04 3.80
N GLY A 103 47.62 34.53 2.55
CA GLY A 103 48.91 34.86 1.89
C GLY A 103 49.44 33.91 0.78
N ALA A 104 50.35 34.31 -0.12
CA ALA A 104 50.84 35.67 -0.48
C ALA A 104 51.65 35.67 -1.82
N GLY A 105 51.72 36.83 -2.52
CA GLY A 105 52.47 37.04 -3.79
C GLY A 105 51.63 36.77 -5.06
N GLY A 106 51.75 37.45 -6.21
CA GLY A 106 52.73 38.42 -6.74
C GLY A 106 53.26 37.89 -8.10
N THR A 107 53.30 38.61 -9.23
CA THR A 107 53.38 40.06 -9.51
C THR A 107 52.67 40.52 -10.82
N THR A 108 52.71 41.85 -11.04
CA THR A 108 52.30 42.73 -12.17
C THR A 108 52.48 42.22 -13.63
N THR A 109 51.93 42.81 -14.72
CA THR A 109 51.80 44.26 -15.04
C THR A 109 50.90 44.59 -16.27
N GLY A 110 50.08 45.66 -16.21
CA GLY A 110 49.57 46.47 -17.37
C GLY A 110 48.53 45.85 -18.34
N GLY A 111 47.65 46.61 -19.01
CA GLY A 111 47.31 48.05 -18.90
C GLY A 111 46.33 48.57 -19.98
N ALA A 112 45.66 49.71 -19.70
CA ALA A 112 45.00 50.67 -20.63
C ALA A 112 43.87 50.24 -21.61
N SER A 113 42.62 50.42 -21.17
CA SER A 113 41.50 51.16 -21.82
C SER A 113 41.38 51.35 -23.35
N SER A 114 40.17 51.17 -23.90
CA SER A 114 39.48 52.15 -24.79
C SER A 114 37.97 51.85 -24.95
N MET A 115 37.19 52.75 -25.58
CA MET A 115 35.71 52.70 -25.66
C MET A 115 35.18 52.33 -27.07
N GLY A 116 33.97 51.76 -27.10
CA GLY A 116 33.11 51.61 -28.29
C GLY A 116 32.29 50.32 -28.24
N GLY A 117 31.03 50.25 -28.68
CA GLY A 117 30.15 51.28 -29.26
C GLY A 117 29.15 50.66 -30.26
N VAL A 118 28.04 51.37 -30.54
CA VAL A 118 27.01 51.04 -31.56
C VAL A 118 26.02 49.90 -31.23
N ALA A 119 24.73 50.24 -31.30
CA ALA A 119 23.59 49.35 -31.58
C ALA A 119 22.92 49.81 -32.90
N PRO A 120 21.99 49.04 -33.51
CA PRO A 120 20.57 49.48 -33.43
C PRO A 120 19.49 48.37 -33.61
N SER A 121 18.21 48.75 -33.39
CA SER A 121 16.93 48.31 -34.03
C SER A 121 16.70 46.83 -34.40
N GLY A 122 15.54 46.19 -34.17
CA GLY A 122 14.12 46.64 -34.29
C GLY A 122 13.40 45.78 -35.36
N GLY A 123 12.08 45.56 -35.42
CA GLY A 123 10.91 46.04 -34.65
C GLY A 123 9.69 45.08 -34.81
N SER A 124 8.45 45.57 -34.67
CA SER A 124 7.29 44.75 -34.23
C SER A 124 6.12 44.55 -35.22
N SER A 125 5.44 43.38 -35.15
CA SER A 125 3.94 43.17 -35.22
C SER A 125 3.14 43.58 -36.49
N PRO A 126 1.80 43.30 -36.60
CA PRO A 126 0.93 42.16 -36.21
C PRO A 126 -0.10 41.70 -37.31
N THR A 127 -1.08 40.83 -36.98
CA THR A 127 -2.56 40.88 -37.33
C THR A 127 -3.23 39.53 -37.77
N ALA A 128 -4.57 39.40 -37.57
CA ALA A 128 -5.50 38.28 -37.85
C ALA A 128 -5.72 37.94 -39.37
N GLY A 129 -6.52 36.97 -39.87
CA GLY A 129 -7.57 36.02 -39.37
C GLY A 129 -7.96 35.04 -40.53
N THR A 130 -9.05 34.25 -40.63
CA THR A 130 -10.23 33.85 -39.79
C THR A 130 -10.99 32.67 -40.48
N SER A 131 -12.05 32.08 -39.87
CA SER A 131 -12.95 31.01 -40.44
C SER A 131 -14.36 31.56 -40.83
N PRO A 132 -15.43 30.82 -41.27
CA PRO A 132 -15.66 29.36 -41.52
C PRO A 132 -16.54 28.98 -42.78
N THR A 133 -17.13 27.75 -42.81
CA THR A 133 -18.25 27.21 -43.69
C THR A 133 -18.01 26.92 -45.19
N GLY A 134 -18.68 25.94 -45.88
CA GLY A 134 -19.59 24.84 -45.46
C GLY A 134 -20.37 24.13 -46.61
N GLY A 135 -20.92 22.91 -46.39
CA GLY A 135 -21.89 22.16 -47.25
C GLY A 135 -21.32 21.29 -48.40
N SER A 136 -22.04 20.34 -49.04
CA SER A 136 -23.22 19.50 -48.66
C SER A 136 -23.40 18.30 -49.64
N ASP A 137 -24.27 17.32 -49.31
CA ASP A 137 -24.87 16.26 -50.18
C ASP A 137 -23.93 15.17 -50.78
N GLY A 138 -24.37 13.94 -51.13
CA GLY A 138 -25.63 13.22 -50.86
C GLY A 138 -25.85 12.02 -51.81
N GLY A 139 -26.30 10.84 -51.33
CA GLY A 139 -26.80 9.75 -52.19
C GLY A 139 -26.61 8.29 -51.72
N THR A 140 -27.67 7.48 -51.85
CA THR A 140 -27.67 6.00 -51.88
C THR A 140 -28.59 5.55 -53.04
N PRO A 141 -28.47 4.34 -53.64
CA PRO A 141 -29.28 3.22 -53.12
C PRO A 141 -28.80 1.76 -53.43
N SER A 142 -29.39 0.81 -52.69
CA SER A 142 -29.90 -0.51 -53.13
C SER A 142 -29.08 -1.49 -54.02
N GLY A 143 -28.67 -2.60 -53.41
CA GLY A 143 -29.21 -3.94 -53.75
C GLY A 143 -28.38 -4.90 -54.64
N GLY A 144 -28.53 -6.21 -54.40
CA GLY A 144 -28.07 -7.26 -55.34
C GLY A 144 -27.43 -8.51 -54.73
N ALA A 145 -28.20 -9.59 -54.62
CA ALA A 145 -27.77 -11.00 -54.66
C ALA A 145 -28.69 -11.72 -55.68
N PRO A 146 -28.48 -12.97 -56.16
CA PRO A 146 -27.61 -14.04 -55.60
C PRO A 146 -26.93 -15.03 -56.61
N VAL A 147 -26.29 -16.09 -56.07
CA VAL A 147 -26.34 -17.52 -56.53
C VAL A 147 -25.47 -18.09 -57.71
N MET A 148 -24.84 -19.25 -57.40
CA MET A 148 -24.37 -20.41 -58.21
C MET A 148 -23.14 -20.41 -59.16
N GLY A 149 -22.43 -21.56 -59.13
CA GLY A 149 -21.49 -22.09 -60.14
C GLY A 149 -20.00 -22.13 -59.73
N GLY A 150 -19.22 -23.22 -59.88
CA GLY A 150 -19.55 -24.64 -60.16
C GLY A 150 -18.39 -25.43 -60.82
N ALA A 151 -17.98 -26.58 -60.24
CA ALA A 151 -16.93 -27.53 -60.69
C ALA A 151 -15.49 -26.94 -60.81
N GLY A 152 -14.37 -27.69 -60.89
CA GLY A 152 -14.02 -29.14 -60.82
C GLY A 152 -12.49 -29.28 -61.10
N GLY A 153 -11.76 -30.38 -60.89
CA GLY A 153 -12.00 -31.71 -60.31
C GLY A 153 -10.74 -32.20 -59.53
N GLU A 154 -10.77 -33.30 -58.77
CA GLU A 154 -10.58 -34.72 -59.17
C GLU A 154 -9.13 -35.21 -59.35
N SER A 155 -8.64 -35.99 -58.36
CA SER A 155 -7.60 -37.07 -58.40
C SER A 155 -7.16 -37.35 -56.94
N ALA A 156 -7.62 -38.35 -56.17
CA ALA A 156 -8.21 -39.68 -56.39
C ALA A 156 -7.22 -40.84 -56.66
N MET A 157 -6.69 -41.45 -55.58
CA MET A 157 -6.38 -42.89 -55.36
C MET A 157 -6.01 -43.09 -53.87
N GLY A 158 -6.36 -44.17 -53.14
CA GLY A 158 -7.29 -45.28 -53.42
C GLY A 158 -7.09 -46.50 -52.48
N GLY A 159 -8.16 -46.98 -51.81
CA GLY A 159 -8.21 -48.23 -50.99
C GLY A 159 -7.54 -48.17 -49.60
N GLY A 160 -8.04 -48.83 -48.53
CA GLY A 160 -9.25 -49.63 -48.30
C GLY A 160 -9.23 -51.07 -48.84
N PRO A 161 -10.08 -52.01 -48.34
CA PRO A 161 -10.96 -51.98 -47.15
C PRO A 161 -10.28 -52.72 -45.95
N ASP A 162 -10.80 -53.51 -45.00
CA ASP A 162 -12.11 -54.03 -44.46
C ASP A 162 -11.80 -54.42 -42.97
N ALA A 163 -12.64 -54.84 -42.00
CA ALA A 163 -14.08 -55.01 -41.73
C ALA A 163 -14.42 -56.41 -41.13
N THR A 164 -15.45 -56.50 -40.26
CA THR A 164 -15.89 -57.69 -39.46
C THR A 164 -14.89 -58.19 -38.39
N GLY A 165 -15.27 -58.77 -37.24
CA GLY A 165 -16.58 -58.91 -36.57
C GLY A 165 -16.55 -60.05 -35.53
N GLY A 166 -17.03 -59.87 -34.27
CA GLY A 166 -16.94 -60.94 -33.25
C GLY A 166 -17.57 -60.65 -31.87
N THR A 167 -18.58 -61.44 -31.53
CA THR A 167 -19.50 -61.44 -30.37
C THR A 167 -18.94 -61.77 -28.96
N SER A 168 -19.30 -60.93 -27.97
CA SER A 168 -19.86 -61.23 -26.61
C SER A 168 -19.28 -62.30 -25.64
N GLN A 169 -18.88 -61.85 -24.43
CA GLN A 169 -19.10 -62.40 -23.05
C GLN A 169 -18.07 -61.76 -22.08
N GLY A 170 -18.34 -61.44 -20.80
CA GLY A 170 -19.58 -61.38 -20.00
C GLY A 170 -19.30 -61.06 -18.51
N GLY A 171 -20.22 -60.35 -17.82
CA GLY A 171 -20.11 -59.94 -16.39
C GLY A 171 -19.19 -58.74 -16.11
N THR A 172 -19.33 -57.96 -15.03
CA THR A 172 -20.38 -57.85 -13.97
C THR A 172 -20.20 -56.49 -13.27
N ASP A 173 -21.27 -55.93 -12.68
CA ASP A 173 -21.38 -54.96 -11.54
C ASP A 173 -20.21 -53.99 -11.22
N SER A 174 -20.38 -52.70 -10.91
CA SER A 174 -21.55 -51.85 -10.61
C SER A 174 -21.10 -50.37 -10.78
N GLY A 175 -21.92 -49.40 -11.18
CA GLY A 175 -22.92 -48.78 -10.30
C GLY A 175 -22.32 -47.66 -9.44
N GLY A 176 -22.00 -46.51 -10.05
CA GLY A 176 -21.49 -45.32 -9.35
C GLY A 176 -21.72 -44.05 -10.19
N GLY A 177 -22.53 -43.11 -9.68
CA GLY A 177 -22.94 -41.91 -10.41
C GLY A 177 -21.94 -40.76 -10.33
N ALA A 178 -21.91 -39.91 -11.35
CA ALA A 178 -21.14 -38.66 -11.31
C ALA A 178 -21.78 -37.67 -10.32
N ALA A 179 -20.99 -37.18 -9.36
CA ALA A 179 -21.41 -36.15 -8.41
C ALA A 179 -20.61 -34.87 -8.66
N SER A 180 -21.30 -33.79 -9.07
CA SER A 180 -20.74 -32.45 -9.18
C SER A 180 -20.58 -31.82 -7.80
N GLY A 181 -19.45 -32.07 -7.14
CA GLY A 181 -19.13 -31.51 -5.82
C GLY A 181 -18.64 -30.06 -5.92
N GLY A 182 -19.56 -29.10 -5.83
CA GLY A 182 -19.21 -27.71 -5.55
C GLY A 182 -18.76 -27.57 -4.09
N MET A 183 -17.52 -27.18 -3.86
CA MET A 183 -16.99 -26.92 -2.52
C MET A 183 -17.14 -25.44 -2.15
N ASP A 184 -18.36 -25.02 -1.82
CA ASP A 184 -18.57 -23.80 -1.04
C ASP A 184 -18.04 -24.03 0.39
N SER A 185 -16.73 -23.82 0.55
CA SER A 185 -16.04 -23.88 1.84
C SER A 185 -16.33 -22.63 2.67
N THR A 186 -17.60 -22.44 3.06
CA THR A 186 -17.96 -21.51 4.12
C THR A 186 -17.29 -21.98 5.41
N GLY A 187 -16.15 -21.37 5.74
CA GLY A 187 -15.39 -21.67 6.96
C GLY A 187 -16.30 -21.64 8.19
N GLY A 188 -16.13 -22.61 9.08
CA GLY A 188 -17.15 -23.00 10.05
C GLY A 188 -17.76 -21.83 10.83
N MET A 189 -19.06 -21.62 10.66
CA MET A 189 -19.86 -20.86 11.61
C MET A 189 -19.89 -21.65 12.92
N ASP A 190 -19.21 -21.15 13.95
CA ASP A 190 -19.05 -21.84 15.23
C ASP A 190 -20.37 -21.76 16.02
N SER A 191 -21.24 -22.74 15.77
CA SER A 191 -22.66 -22.71 16.16
C SER A 191 -22.86 -23.00 17.65
N GLY A 192 -22.56 -22.03 18.51
CA GLY A 192 -22.83 -22.13 19.95
C GLY A 192 -22.51 -20.88 20.77
N GLY A 193 -21.58 -20.02 20.33
CA GLY A 193 -21.21 -18.81 21.06
C GLY A 193 -22.14 -17.64 20.76
N SER A 194 -23.05 -17.28 21.67
CA SER A 194 -23.89 -16.06 21.57
C SER A 194 -23.13 -14.77 21.95
N GLY A 195 -21.83 -14.72 21.66
CA GLY A 195 -20.96 -13.57 21.91
C GLY A 195 -20.75 -12.73 20.65
N PRO A 196 -20.20 -11.51 20.77
CA PRO A 196 -19.76 -10.76 19.60
C PRO A 196 -18.63 -11.51 18.88
N VAL A 197 -18.66 -11.54 17.55
CA VAL A 197 -17.53 -12.02 16.76
C VAL A 197 -16.38 -11.02 16.92
N VAL A 198 -15.24 -11.51 17.38
CA VAL A 198 -14.01 -10.75 17.66
C VAL A 198 -12.81 -11.38 16.95
N ASP A 199 -11.76 -10.60 16.70
CA ASP A 199 -10.47 -11.12 16.27
C ASP A 199 -9.61 -11.64 17.44
N GLN A 200 -8.38 -12.08 17.17
CA GLN A 200 -7.44 -12.59 18.18
C GLN A 200 -7.00 -11.54 19.22
N ASN A 201 -7.20 -10.23 18.96
CA ASN A 201 -7.01 -9.15 19.93
C ASN A 201 -8.27 -8.85 20.76
N GLY A 202 -9.39 -9.52 20.49
CA GLY A 202 -10.69 -9.20 21.09
C GLY A 202 -11.39 -8.00 20.46
N VAL A 203 -10.94 -7.51 19.29
CA VAL A 203 -11.60 -6.39 18.59
C VAL A 203 -12.86 -6.91 17.90
N PRO A 204 -14.06 -6.41 18.23
CA PRO A 204 -15.30 -6.87 17.61
C PRO A 204 -15.41 -6.43 16.15
N LEU A 205 -16.22 -7.14 15.36
CA LEU A 205 -16.64 -6.69 14.03
C LEU A 205 -17.18 -5.24 14.10
N ALA A 206 -16.71 -4.41 13.18
CA ALA A 206 -17.18 -3.04 13.05
C ALA A 206 -18.66 -3.00 12.62
N LYS A 207 -19.36 -1.93 13.00
CA LYS A 207 -20.79 -1.71 12.70
C LYS A 207 -21.01 -0.36 12.00
N PRO A 208 -22.22 -0.11 11.46
CA PRO A 208 -22.51 1.14 10.77
C PRO A 208 -22.33 2.37 11.68
N GLY A 209 -21.44 3.29 11.29
CA GLY A 209 -21.09 4.49 12.04
C GLY A 209 -19.78 4.43 12.83
N ASP A 210 -19.12 3.27 12.91
CA ASP A 210 -17.80 3.17 13.56
C ASP A 210 -16.73 3.95 12.78
N SER A 211 -15.78 4.55 13.52
CA SER A 211 -14.62 5.23 12.94
C SER A 211 -13.43 5.20 13.92
N LYS A 212 -12.21 5.13 13.39
CA LYS A 212 -10.95 5.11 14.15
C LYS A 212 -9.95 6.12 13.60
N SER A 213 -9.11 6.72 14.45
CA SER A 213 -8.26 7.86 14.06
C SER A 213 -6.86 7.90 14.69
N GLY A 214 -6.52 7.00 15.61
CA GLY A 214 -5.15 6.75 16.02
C GLY A 214 -4.33 6.14 14.87
N SER A 215 -3.00 6.24 14.92
CA SER A 215 -2.12 5.87 13.78
C SER A 215 -2.30 4.42 13.33
N ARG A 216 -2.11 3.46 14.24
CA ARG A 216 -2.19 2.01 13.98
C ARG A 216 -3.51 1.39 14.44
N GLU A 217 -4.57 2.21 14.55
CA GLU A 217 -5.91 1.69 14.79
C GLU A 217 -6.52 1.13 13.50
N TYR A 218 -7.37 0.12 13.65
CA TYR A 218 -8.10 -0.53 12.58
C TYR A 218 -9.55 -0.82 12.99
N LEU A 219 -10.37 -1.07 11.99
CA LEU A 219 -11.70 -1.67 12.11
C LEU A 219 -11.62 -3.13 11.64
N ASN A 220 -12.11 -4.06 12.45
CA ASN A 220 -12.21 -5.48 12.12
C ASN A 220 -13.42 -5.70 11.20
N LEU A 221 -13.19 -6.26 10.02
CA LEU A 221 -14.20 -6.58 9.00
C LEU A 221 -14.28 -8.10 8.74
N GLY A 222 -13.98 -8.93 9.75
CA GLY A 222 -13.93 -10.38 9.65
C GLY A 222 -12.54 -10.86 9.24
N ASP A 223 -12.44 -11.55 8.11
CA ASP A 223 -11.16 -11.95 7.50
C ASP A 223 -10.34 -10.77 6.94
N ILE A 224 -10.77 -9.53 7.15
CA ILE A 224 -10.25 -8.30 6.54
C ILE A 224 -10.09 -7.24 7.65
N ARG A 225 -9.05 -6.42 7.56
CA ARG A 225 -8.92 -5.21 8.40
C ARG A 225 -8.96 -3.95 7.52
N LEU A 226 -9.51 -2.87 8.07
CA LEU A 226 -9.44 -1.53 7.50
C LEU A 226 -8.62 -0.66 8.45
N ILE A 227 -7.40 -0.30 8.07
CA ILE A 227 -6.37 0.26 8.95
C ILE A 227 -6.08 1.72 8.58
N ASN A 228 -5.86 2.54 9.61
CA ASN A 228 -5.62 3.98 9.43
C ASN A 228 -4.18 4.30 8.97
N ASN A 229 -3.21 3.50 9.40
CA ASN A 229 -1.79 3.49 8.99
C ASN A 229 -1.17 4.86 8.64
N LYS A 230 -0.90 5.68 9.67
CA LYS A 230 -0.20 6.97 9.55
C LYS A 230 1.33 6.83 9.58
N TRP A 231 1.92 5.80 8.94
CA TRP A 231 3.34 5.47 9.17
C TRP A 231 4.31 6.61 8.86
N GLY A 232 4.10 7.35 7.77
CA GLY A 232 4.98 8.47 7.40
C GLY A 232 4.87 9.65 8.35
N SER A 233 3.67 9.94 8.87
CA SER A 233 3.46 10.97 9.87
C SER A 233 3.89 10.55 11.28
N ASP A 234 3.80 9.27 11.64
CA ASP A 234 4.43 8.72 12.85
C ASP A 234 5.95 8.93 12.82
N GLU A 235 6.62 8.57 11.72
CA GLU A 235 8.09 8.68 11.59
C GLU A 235 8.57 10.13 11.64
N LEU A 236 7.77 11.07 11.14
CA LEU A 236 8.04 12.51 11.15
C LEU A 236 7.54 13.24 12.43
N GLY A 237 6.83 12.55 13.33
CA GLY A 237 6.27 13.13 14.55
C GLY A 237 5.08 14.09 14.33
N CYS A 238 4.38 13.96 13.20
CA CYS A 238 3.26 14.81 12.80
C CYS A 238 1.92 14.31 13.35
N ASN A 239 1.06 15.21 13.81
CA ASN A 239 -0.33 14.90 14.13
C ASN A 239 -1.26 15.27 12.97
N THR A 240 -1.54 14.31 12.09
CA THR A 240 -2.32 14.53 10.85
C THR A 240 -3.77 14.07 11.00
N MET A 241 -4.71 14.73 10.31
CA MET A 241 -6.12 14.33 10.32
C MET A 241 -6.25 13.15 9.36
N MET A 242 -6.43 11.95 9.91
CA MET A 242 -6.83 10.79 9.11
C MET A 242 -7.60 9.80 9.97
N ARG A 243 -8.67 9.26 9.38
CA ARG A 243 -9.56 8.28 10.00
C ARG A 243 -10.05 7.24 8.98
N VAL A 244 -10.23 6.01 9.44
CA VAL A 244 -11.02 4.97 8.76
C VAL A 244 -12.45 4.95 9.30
N PHE A 245 -13.41 4.48 8.51
CA PHE A 245 -14.83 4.47 8.89
C PHE A 245 -15.68 3.42 8.16
N VAL A 246 -16.83 3.11 8.76
CA VAL A 246 -17.98 2.44 8.15
C VAL A 246 -19.19 3.38 8.21
N ASN A 247 -19.83 3.62 7.07
CA ASN A 247 -21.03 4.46 6.95
C ASN A 247 -22.30 3.70 7.38
N GLN A 248 -23.42 4.43 7.49
CA GLN A 248 -24.72 3.86 7.86
C GLN A 248 -25.27 2.86 6.84
N ASP A 249 -24.82 2.91 5.58
CA ASP A 249 -25.18 1.98 4.50
C ASP A 249 -24.19 0.80 4.35
N LYS A 250 -23.28 0.62 5.30
CA LYS A 250 -22.16 -0.34 5.28
C LYS A 250 -21.14 -0.12 4.15
N SER A 251 -21.19 0.99 3.40
CA SER A 251 -20.02 1.46 2.64
C SER A 251 -18.91 1.90 3.60
N PHE A 252 -17.64 1.81 3.19
CA PHE A 252 -16.51 2.02 4.10
C PHE A 252 -15.29 2.61 3.38
N GLY A 253 -14.30 3.07 4.14
CA GLY A 253 -13.09 3.69 3.59
C GLY A 253 -12.38 4.61 4.57
N TRP A 254 -11.70 5.62 4.04
CA TRP A 254 -10.84 6.55 4.79
C TRP A 254 -11.04 8.00 4.37
N ALA A 255 -10.83 8.92 5.31
CA ALA A 255 -10.87 10.36 5.09
C ALA A 255 -9.63 11.01 5.71
N PHE A 256 -9.03 11.96 5.01
CA PHE A 256 -7.71 12.50 5.31
C PHE A 256 -7.61 14.00 5.00
N ASP A 257 -6.85 14.71 5.83
CA ASP A 257 -6.13 15.94 5.50
C ASP A 257 -4.78 15.87 6.20
N ARG A 258 -3.72 15.65 5.43
CA ARG A 258 -2.39 15.43 5.97
C ARG A 258 -1.72 16.73 6.43
N GLY A 259 -2.10 17.87 5.86
CA GLY A 259 -1.36 19.13 6.03
C GLY A 259 0.11 19.02 5.62
N GLY A 260 0.93 20.03 5.91
CA GLY A 260 2.38 19.96 5.68
C GLY A 260 3.10 19.26 6.83
N CYS A 261 3.61 18.06 6.59
CA CYS A 261 4.38 17.24 7.53
C CYS A 261 5.89 17.21 7.20
N GLY A 262 6.27 17.52 5.95
CA GLY A 262 7.68 17.61 5.51
C GLY A 262 8.22 16.31 4.91
N GLY A 263 7.34 15.39 4.51
CA GLY A 263 7.71 14.08 3.98
C GLY A 263 8.35 14.10 2.60
N ASN A 264 8.13 15.16 1.81
CA ASN A 264 8.73 15.36 0.49
C ASN A 264 8.66 14.10 -0.40
N LYS A 265 7.49 13.44 -0.47
CA LYS A 265 7.21 12.20 -1.20
C LYS A 265 7.98 10.94 -0.75
N THR A 266 8.76 11.00 0.34
CA THR A 266 9.53 9.86 0.87
C THR A 266 8.87 9.17 2.06
N LYS A 267 7.83 9.78 2.63
CA LYS A 267 7.13 9.36 3.86
C LYS A 267 5.62 9.63 3.74
N PRO A 268 4.87 8.98 2.84
CA PRO A 268 3.41 9.11 2.79
C PRO A 268 2.75 8.47 4.03
N ASP A 269 1.50 8.85 4.29
CA ASP A 269 0.58 8.03 5.09
C ASP A 269 -0.14 7.05 4.15
N TYR A 270 -0.57 5.87 4.65
CA TYR A 270 -1.10 4.80 3.79
C TYR A 270 -2.30 4.05 4.39
N PRO A 271 -3.48 4.69 4.55
CA PRO A 271 -4.70 4.00 4.96
C PRO A 271 -5.07 2.91 3.95
N GLU A 272 -5.32 1.71 4.48
CA GLU A 272 -5.25 0.44 3.73
C GLU A 272 -6.36 -0.54 4.16
N ILE A 273 -6.77 -1.40 3.24
CA ILE A 273 -7.53 -2.62 3.50
C ILE A 273 -6.54 -3.79 3.47
N GLU A 274 -6.34 -4.50 4.58
CA GLU A 274 -5.40 -5.64 4.69
C GLU A 274 -6.12 -6.99 4.61
N PHE A 275 -5.64 -7.85 3.72
CA PHE A 275 -5.94 -9.27 3.66
C PHE A 275 -4.66 -10.11 3.73
N GLY A 276 -4.38 -10.68 4.91
CA GLY A 276 -3.12 -11.40 5.21
C GLY A 276 -2.37 -10.78 6.38
N ILE A 277 -1.05 -10.70 6.32
CA ILE A 277 -0.18 -10.13 7.36
C ILE A 277 1.02 -9.39 6.77
N HIS A 278 1.37 -8.25 7.37
CA HIS A 278 2.56 -7.47 7.02
C HIS A 278 3.84 -8.35 6.92
N PRO A 279 4.72 -8.11 5.93
CA PRO A 279 5.85 -9.00 5.63
C PRO A 279 7.03 -8.85 6.60
N PHE A 280 6.95 -7.96 7.58
CA PHE A 280 8.09 -7.55 8.41
C PHE A 280 8.38 -8.48 9.61
N GLY A 281 7.48 -9.39 9.95
CA GLY A 281 7.60 -10.29 11.10
C GLY A 281 7.11 -9.68 12.42
N ALA A 282 6.62 -10.54 13.32
CA ALA A 282 5.76 -10.21 14.46
C ALA A 282 6.26 -9.11 15.44
N ASN A 283 7.56 -8.83 15.49
CA ASN A 283 8.18 -7.87 16.43
C ASN A 283 8.81 -6.65 15.73
N SER A 284 8.58 -6.45 14.42
CA SER A 284 9.22 -5.37 13.67
C SER A 284 8.63 -4.00 14.02
N PRO A 285 9.44 -2.93 14.20
CA PRO A 285 8.91 -1.56 14.37
C PRO A 285 8.13 -1.06 13.15
N LEU A 286 8.38 -1.66 11.97
CA LEU A 286 7.68 -1.40 10.70
C LEU A 286 6.27 -2.04 10.63
N ALA A 287 5.85 -2.81 11.64
CA ALA A 287 4.52 -3.41 11.67
C ALA A 287 3.41 -2.35 11.81
N THR A 288 2.63 -2.12 10.76
CA THR A 288 1.47 -1.21 10.76
C THR A 288 0.22 -1.87 11.34
N THR A 289 0.18 -3.20 11.36
CA THR A 289 -0.97 -4.05 11.72
C THR A 289 -0.61 -5.08 12.81
N PRO A 290 -1.59 -5.79 13.41
CA PRO A 290 -1.32 -6.82 14.41
C PRO A 290 -0.45 -7.98 13.90
N SER A 291 0.32 -8.59 14.79
CA SER A 291 1.28 -9.67 14.52
C SER A 291 0.68 -11.06 14.22
N PHE A 292 -0.60 -11.10 13.82
CA PHE A 292 -1.32 -12.27 13.33
C PHE A 292 -2.10 -11.88 12.06
N PRO A 293 -2.35 -12.80 11.12
CA PRO A 293 -3.02 -12.46 9.87
C PRO A 293 -4.49 -12.07 10.09
N SER A 294 -5.01 -11.21 9.22
CA SER A 294 -6.45 -10.88 9.20
C SER A 294 -7.31 -12.07 8.74
N THR A 295 -6.76 -12.96 7.92
CA THR A 295 -7.46 -14.14 7.35
C THR A 295 -6.72 -15.45 7.63
N SER A 296 -7.43 -16.57 7.45
CA SER A 296 -6.88 -17.94 7.50
C SER A 296 -6.28 -18.43 6.18
N VAL A 297 -6.40 -17.68 5.06
CA VAL A 297 -5.95 -18.14 3.72
C VAL A 297 -4.61 -17.57 3.26
N LEU A 298 -3.99 -16.68 4.03
CA LEU A 298 -2.65 -16.13 3.80
C LEU A 298 -1.91 -16.02 5.13
N PRO A 299 -0.57 -16.18 5.18
CA PRO A 299 0.36 -16.26 4.04
C PRO A 299 0.39 -17.64 3.34
N LEU A 300 0.76 -17.67 2.06
CA LEU A 300 0.98 -18.92 1.28
C LEU A 300 2.20 -18.79 0.36
N GLN A 301 2.88 -19.91 0.04
CA GLN A 301 3.96 -19.90 -0.95
C GLN A 301 3.40 -19.79 -2.37
N ILE A 302 4.11 -19.09 -3.26
CA ILE A 302 3.70 -18.85 -4.66
C ILE A 302 3.34 -20.15 -5.41
N LYS A 303 4.05 -21.25 -5.15
CA LYS A 303 3.79 -22.58 -5.76
C LYS A 303 2.43 -23.18 -5.37
N ASP A 304 1.91 -22.82 -4.19
CA ASP A 304 0.69 -23.37 -3.60
C ASP A 304 -0.54 -22.48 -3.89
N ILE A 305 -0.35 -21.34 -4.54
CA ILE A 305 -1.41 -20.46 -5.03
C ILE A 305 -1.78 -20.90 -6.44
N THR A 306 -2.96 -21.48 -6.59
CA THR A 306 -3.58 -21.89 -7.86
C THR A 306 -4.42 -20.77 -8.47
N SER A 307 -5.10 -19.99 -7.64
CA SER A 307 -5.83 -18.77 -7.99
C SER A 307 -5.68 -17.72 -6.88
N ALA A 308 -5.67 -16.44 -7.26
CA ALA A 308 -5.74 -15.33 -6.33
C ALA A 308 -6.28 -14.08 -7.04
N SER A 309 -7.25 -13.39 -6.44
CA SER A 309 -7.83 -12.18 -7.02
C SER A 309 -8.48 -11.24 -6.00
N VAL A 310 -8.67 -9.98 -6.41
CA VAL A 310 -9.39 -8.96 -5.63
C VAL A 310 -10.48 -8.35 -6.51
N THR A 311 -11.73 -8.48 -6.09
CA THR A 311 -12.89 -7.88 -6.77
C THR A 311 -13.40 -6.70 -5.95
N ILE A 312 -13.60 -5.55 -6.58
CA ILE A 312 -13.90 -4.28 -5.91
C ILE A 312 -15.19 -3.71 -6.50
N ASP A 313 -16.10 -3.29 -5.63
CA ASP A 313 -17.35 -2.62 -6.01
C ASP A 313 -17.40 -1.17 -5.50
N GLY A 314 -17.53 -0.24 -6.43
CA GLY A 314 -17.87 1.15 -6.14
C GLY A 314 -16.79 1.98 -5.45
N LEU A 315 -15.49 1.65 -5.60
CA LEU A 315 -14.41 2.51 -5.10
C LEU A 315 -14.46 3.86 -5.81
N SER A 316 -14.58 4.91 -5.02
CA SER A 316 -14.62 6.31 -5.44
C SER A 316 -13.61 7.12 -4.64
N VAL A 317 -12.85 7.98 -5.32
CA VAL A 317 -11.84 8.86 -4.72
C VAL A 317 -12.28 10.31 -4.88
N SER A 318 -12.46 11.00 -3.76
CA SER A 318 -12.84 12.41 -3.70
C SER A 318 -11.70 13.24 -3.12
N ILE A 319 -10.81 13.75 -3.99
CA ILE A 319 -9.70 14.64 -3.62
C ILE A 319 -10.19 16.09 -3.53
N GLN A 320 -9.85 16.76 -2.43
CA GLN A 320 -10.21 18.17 -2.16
C GLN A 320 -9.01 19.11 -2.33
N ARG A 321 -7.82 18.65 -1.95
CA ARG A 321 -6.52 19.33 -2.13
C ARG A 321 -5.45 18.27 -2.35
N ALA A 322 -4.43 18.55 -3.14
CA ALA A 322 -3.55 17.51 -3.65
C ALA A 322 -2.15 18.05 -3.99
N THR A 323 -1.09 17.44 -3.43
CA THR A 323 0.29 17.62 -3.91
C THR A 323 0.83 16.35 -4.55
N THR A 324 0.66 15.23 -3.83
CA THR A 324 1.05 13.89 -4.25
C THR A 324 0.14 12.88 -3.57
N TRP A 325 -0.47 12.03 -4.38
CA TRP A 325 -1.22 10.86 -3.93
C TRP A 325 -1.25 9.79 -5.01
N ASN A 326 -1.56 8.56 -4.62
CA ASN A 326 -2.09 7.53 -5.51
C ASN A 326 -3.16 6.69 -4.80
N VAL A 327 -3.98 5.99 -5.59
CA VAL A 327 -4.86 4.90 -5.13
C VAL A 327 -4.48 3.64 -5.91
N ASN A 328 -4.33 2.52 -5.21
CA ASN A 328 -3.67 1.34 -5.76
C ASN A 328 -4.22 0.02 -5.17
N PHE A 329 -3.79 -1.09 -5.77
CA PHE A 329 -3.72 -2.41 -5.14
C PHE A 329 -2.25 -2.80 -4.94
N GLU A 330 -1.93 -3.53 -3.88
CA GLU A 330 -0.57 -3.91 -3.52
C GLU A 330 -0.49 -5.37 -3.04
N PHE A 331 0.67 -6.01 -3.20
CA PHE A 331 0.98 -7.23 -2.46
C PHE A 331 2.46 -7.37 -2.11
N TRP A 332 2.70 -8.09 -1.01
CA TRP A 332 4.02 -8.31 -0.44
C TRP A 332 4.49 -9.76 -0.56
N LEU A 333 5.79 -9.92 -0.83
CA LEU A 333 6.51 -11.19 -0.82
C LEU A 333 7.57 -11.23 0.28
N SER A 334 7.68 -12.34 1.03
CA SER A 334 8.77 -12.62 1.98
C SER A 334 9.52 -13.92 1.66
N ARG A 335 10.73 -14.07 2.20
CA ARG A 335 11.56 -15.29 2.03
C ARG A 335 11.10 -16.42 2.95
N GLU A 336 10.66 -16.09 4.16
CA GLU A 336 10.15 -17.04 5.16
C GLU A 336 8.73 -16.66 5.61
N HIS A 337 8.05 -17.56 6.33
CA HIS A 337 6.68 -17.36 6.79
C HIS A 337 6.59 -16.27 7.89
N PRO A 338 5.87 -15.15 7.65
CA PRO A 338 5.93 -13.94 8.50
C PRO A 338 5.43 -14.10 9.94
N VAL A 339 4.51 -15.05 10.20
CA VAL A 339 4.01 -15.30 11.57
C VAL A 339 5.02 -16.08 12.43
N THR A 340 5.86 -16.93 11.81
CA THR A 340 6.71 -17.90 12.53
C THR A 340 8.19 -17.54 12.51
N SER A 341 8.62 -16.63 11.60
CA SER A 341 9.96 -16.04 11.63
C SER A 341 9.92 -14.65 12.26
N GLN A 342 10.93 -14.35 13.08
CA GLN A 342 11.14 -13.01 13.63
C GLN A 342 11.73 -12.03 12.60
N ASN A 343 12.37 -12.56 11.55
CA ASN A 343 12.88 -11.78 10.43
C ASN A 343 12.63 -12.57 9.12
N PRO A 344 11.39 -12.60 8.62
CA PRO A 344 11.02 -13.35 7.43
C PRO A 344 11.65 -12.83 6.12
N GLY A 345 12.41 -11.73 6.19
CA GLY A 345 13.14 -11.13 5.08
C GLY A 345 12.24 -10.73 3.94
N VAL A 346 11.65 -9.53 4.01
CA VAL A 346 10.87 -8.90 2.92
C VAL A 346 11.64 -9.03 1.60
N TYR A 347 11.03 -9.68 0.62
CA TYR A 347 11.66 -9.97 -0.67
C TYR A 347 11.27 -8.95 -1.73
N ALA A 348 9.97 -8.68 -1.86
CA ALA A 348 9.46 -7.70 -2.82
C ALA A 348 8.13 -7.08 -2.41
N GLU A 349 7.88 -5.93 -3.00
CA GLU A 349 6.66 -5.13 -2.99
C GLU A 349 6.20 -4.99 -4.44
N LEU A 350 4.94 -5.31 -4.76
CA LEU A 350 4.33 -4.94 -6.03
C LEU A 350 3.13 -4.04 -5.75
N ILE A 351 3.12 -2.87 -6.37
CA ILE A 351 2.06 -1.87 -6.25
C ILE A 351 1.49 -1.53 -7.64
N ALA A 352 0.18 -1.48 -7.78
CA ALA A 352 -0.54 -1.35 -9.04
C ALA A 352 -1.51 -0.17 -9.00
N PHE A 353 -1.05 0.98 -9.46
CA PHE A 353 -1.77 2.26 -9.39
C PHE A 353 -2.98 2.27 -10.33
N TRP A 354 -4.12 2.78 -9.84
CA TRP A 354 -5.32 3.06 -10.63
C TRP A 354 -5.56 4.56 -10.81
N GLY A 355 -5.25 5.36 -9.79
CA GLY A 355 -5.32 6.83 -9.84
C GLY A 355 -4.08 7.41 -9.15
N TRP A 356 -3.59 8.55 -9.64
CA TRP A 356 -2.42 9.22 -9.09
C TRP A 356 -2.36 10.67 -9.55
N GLN A 357 -1.66 11.50 -8.77
CA GLN A 357 -1.24 12.84 -9.17
C GLN A 357 0.19 12.88 -9.72
N ASP A 358 1.02 11.89 -9.40
CA ASP A 358 2.48 12.03 -9.52
C ASP A 358 3.07 11.60 -10.86
N ASP A 359 3.75 12.54 -11.51
CA ASP A 359 4.50 12.37 -12.76
C ASP A 359 5.84 11.63 -12.56
N TRP A 360 5.86 10.54 -11.78
CA TRP A 360 6.97 9.58 -11.87
C TRP A 360 7.02 9.07 -13.31
N ALA A 361 8.13 9.32 -14.00
CA ALA A 361 8.31 8.85 -15.38
C ALA A 361 8.53 7.34 -15.38
N CYS A 362 7.86 6.63 -16.29
CA CYS A 362 8.09 5.19 -16.43
C CYS A 362 9.45 4.95 -17.09
N ASP A 363 10.39 4.36 -16.35
CA ASP A 363 11.73 3.99 -16.83
C ASP A 363 11.80 2.52 -17.30
N LYS A 364 10.77 1.72 -17.01
CA LYS A 364 10.64 0.33 -17.44
C LYS A 364 9.61 0.18 -18.57
N SER A 365 9.54 -1.05 -19.09
CA SER A 365 8.46 -1.50 -19.97
C SER A 365 8.13 -2.96 -19.69
N GLY A 366 6.94 -3.37 -20.09
CA GLY A 366 6.36 -4.67 -19.78
C GLY A 366 4.87 -4.51 -19.50
N THR A 367 4.07 -5.55 -19.76
CA THR A 367 2.61 -5.48 -19.59
C THR A 367 2.09 -6.76 -18.94
N ALA A 368 1.31 -6.61 -17.89
CA ALA A 368 0.57 -7.68 -17.22
C ALA A 368 -0.94 -7.50 -17.48
N ASN A 369 -1.62 -8.56 -17.92
CA ASN A 369 -3.08 -8.55 -18.06
C ASN A 369 -3.67 -9.24 -16.83
N ALA A 370 -4.20 -8.44 -15.90
CA ALA A 370 -4.46 -8.85 -14.54
C ALA A 370 -5.94 -8.62 -14.17
N GLY A 371 -6.82 -9.44 -14.73
CA GLY A 371 -8.28 -9.32 -14.57
C GLY A 371 -8.88 -8.36 -15.60
N ASP A 372 -9.74 -7.46 -15.16
CA ASP A 372 -10.52 -6.56 -16.03
C ASP A 372 -9.69 -5.42 -16.65
N LYS A 373 -8.41 -5.32 -16.28
CA LYS A 373 -7.47 -4.32 -16.80
C LYS A 373 -6.13 -4.92 -17.20
N SER A 374 -5.53 -4.26 -18.17
CA SER A 374 -4.13 -4.39 -18.54
C SER A 374 -3.33 -3.33 -17.78
N TYR A 375 -2.12 -3.68 -17.34
CA TYR A 375 -1.25 -2.83 -16.53
C TYR A 375 0.16 -2.81 -17.13
N ASN A 376 0.75 -1.63 -17.27
CA ASN A 376 2.14 -1.50 -17.70
C ASN A 376 3.07 -1.41 -16.50
N LEU A 377 4.20 -2.14 -16.53
CA LEU A 377 5.29 -1.92 -15.59
C LEU A 377 5.89 -0.54 -15.87
N CYS A 378 5.84 0.34 -14.87
CA CYS A 378 6.29 1.72 -14.95
C CYS A 378 7.67 1.90 -14.32
N HIS A 379 7.85 1.44 -13.09
CA HIS A 379 9.12 1.49 -12.36
C HIS A 379 9.48 0.13 -11.76
N GLN A 380 10.78 -0.13 -11.59
CA GLN A 380 11.29 -1.31 -10.90
C GLN A 380 12.71 -1.05 -10.36
N ASP A 381 12.93 -1.39 -9.09
CA ASP A 381 14.26 -1.36 -8.45
C ASP A 381 14.49 -2.67 -7.68
N ASP A 382 15.74 -3.12 -7.64
CA ASP A 382 16.19 -4.27 -6.85
C ASP A 382 16.76 -3.84 -5.48
N ASN A 383 16.95 -2.53 -5.25
CA ASN A 383 17.61 -1.95 -4.07
C ASN A 383 16.69 -1.02 -3.26
N TRP A 384 15.38 -1.21 -3.34
CA TRP A 384 14.41 -0.34 -2.68
C TRP A 384 14.57 -0.35 -1.15
N ALA A 385 14.16 0.76 -0.51
CA ALA A 385 14.39 1.04 0.91
C ALA A 385 15.86 0.84 1.38
N GLY A 386 16.83 1.03 0.48
CA GLY A 386 18.26 0.88 0.78
C GLY A 386 18.76 -0.57 0.71
N GLY A 387 18.22 -1.38 -0.21
CA GLY A 387 18.59 -2.77 -0.41
C GLY A 387 17.79 -3.77 0.43
N GLN A 388 16.65 -3.37 0.99
CA GLN A 388 15.85 -4.24 1.87
C GLN A 388 14.92 -5.16 1.07
N TRP A 389 14.27 -4.65 0.01
CA TRP A 389 13.43 -5.44 -0.90
C TRP A 389 13.43 -4.91 -2.33
N ARG A 390 12.83 -5.67 -3.25
CA ARG A 390 12.63 -5.30 -4.66
C ARG A 390 11.28 -4.59 -4.81
N TYR A 391 11.22 -3.49 -5.56
CA TYR A 391 9.99 -2.73 -5.78
C TYR A 391 9.52 -2.86 -7.24
N PHE A 392 8.23 -3.07 -7.46
CA PHE A 392 7.59 -3.19 -8.78
C PHE A 392 6.36 -2.29 -8.86
N GLN A 393 6.43 -1.18 -9.61
CA GLN A 393 5.30 -0.27 -9.82
C GLN A 393 4.63 -0.55 -11.17
N PHE A 394 3.37 -0.94 -11.13
CA PHE A 394 2.48 -1.04 -12.28
C PHE A 394 1.52 0.15 -12.32
N ARG A 395 1.10 0.55 -13.54
CA ARG A 395 0.04 1.53 -13.77
C ARG A 395 -1.04 0.95 -14.66
N ALA A 396 -2.30 1.14 -14.28
CA ALA A 396 -3.45 0.72 -15.06
C ALA A 396 -3.51 1.42 -16.43
N ASN A 397 -3.75 0.67 -17.48
CA ASN A 397 -3.99 1.22 -18.81
C ASN A 397 -5.34 1.94 -18.84
N GLY A 398 -5.36 3.15 -19.42
CA GLY A 398 -6.44 4.12 -19.32
C GLY A 398 -6.05 5.43 -18.60
N GLY A 399 -4.92 5.44 -17.88
CA GLY A 399 -4.46 6.61 -17.11
C GLY A 399 -5.05 6.67 -15.70
N PRO A 400 -4.81 7.77 -14.96
CA PRO A 400 -5.29 7.91 -13.59
C PRO A 400 -6.82 8.03 -13.52
N MET A 401 -7.44 7.24 -12.65
CA MET A 401 -8.89 7.17 -12.44
C MET A 401 -9.24 7.58 -11.00
N ASN A 402 -10.28 8.40 -10.82
CA ASN A 402 -10.80 8.80 -9.50
C ASN A 402 -11.75 7.74 -8.90
N GLY A 403 -11.55 6.46 -9.23
CA GLY A 403 -12.40 5.35 -8.80
C GLY A 403 -12.10 4.06 -9.56
N PHE A 404 -12.57 2.94 -9.01
CA PHE A 404 -12.36 1.60 -9.55
C PHE A 404 -13.57 0.70 -9.27
N SER A 405 -13.90 -0.17 -10.21
CA SER A 405 -14.79 -1.31 -10.01
C SER A 405 -14.42 -2.40 -11.01
N GLY A 406 -14.49 -3.66 -10.58
CA GLY A 406 -14.03 -4.82 -11.35
C GLY A 406 -13.07 -5.72 -10.57
N ARG A 407 -12.46 -6.68 -11.26
CA ARG A 407 -11.53 -7.69 -10.72
C ARG A 407 -10.08 -7.40 -11.11
N VAL A 408 -9.18 -7.46 -10.13
CA VAL A 408 -7.74 -7.58 -10.31
C VAL A 408 -7.33 -9.05 -10.14
N ASP A 409 -6.60 -9.60 -11.09
CA ASP A 409 -6.05 -10.96 -11.01
C ASP A 409 -4.64 -10.93 -10.42
N VAL A 410 -4.51 -11.30 -9.15
CA VAL A 410 -3.23 -11.27 -8.42
C VAL A 410 -2.33 -12.41 -8.91
N LYS A 411 -2.91 -13.57 -9.24
CA LYS A 411 -2.16 -14.70 -9.78
C LYS A 411 -1.48 -14.36 -11.10
N ALA A 412 -2.14 -13.57 -11.97
CA ALA A 412 -1.54 -13.06 -13.20
C ALA A 412 -0.30 -12.17 -12.94
N PHE A 413 -0.32 -11.30 -11.92
CA PHE A 413 0.86 -10.54 -11.53
C PHE A 413 1.97 -11.44 -10.97
N ILE A 414 1.64 -12.41 -10.11
CA ILE A 414 2.59 -13.37 -9.54
C ILE A 414 3.28 -14.18 -10.66
N ASP A 415 2.52 -14.74 -11.60
CA ASP A 415 3.07 -15.48 -12.74
C ASP A 415 3.91 -14.59 -13.66
N TRP A 416 3.51 -13.32 -13.84
CA TRP A 416 4.29 -12.34 -14.59
C TRP A 416 5.64 -12.06 -13.94
N LEU A 417 5.70 -11.86 -12.61
CA LEU A 417 6.94 -11.68 -11.87
C LEU A 417 7.82 -12.95 -11.91
N VAL A 418 7.23 -14.14 -11.72
CA VAL A 418 7.96 -15.41 -11.83
C VAL A 418 8.55 -15.58 -13.24
N GLY A 419 7.80 -15.27 -14.29
CA GLY A 419 8.22 -15.42 -15.69
C GLY A 419 9.26 -14.41 -16.16
N ASN A 420 9.13 -13.13 -15.76
CA ASN A 420 9.99 -12.04 -16.26
C ASN A 420 11.18 -11.73 -15.33
N TYR A 421 11.04 -11.95 -14.03
CA TYR A 421 12.03 -11.61 -13.00
C TYR A 421 12.60 -12.82 -12.24
N ASN A 422 12.27 -14.05 -12.69
CA ASN A 422 12.74 -15.32 -12.15
C ASN A 422 12.57 -15.44 -10.63
N LEU A 423 11.40 -15.04 -10.12
CA LEU A 423 11.09 -15.16 -8.70
C LEU A 423 10.97 -16.64 -8.30
N SER A 424 11.52 -16.99 -7.13
CA SER A 424 11.34 -18.34 -6.58
C SER A 424 9.88 -18.56 -6.20
N ARG A 425 9.35 -19.73 -6.55
CA ARG A 425 7.99 -20.13 -6.16
C ARG A 425 7.87 -20.56 -4.69
N ASP A 426 8.97 -20.60 -3.96
CA ASP A 426 9.01 -20.79 -2.51
C ASP A 426 8.92 -19.47 -1.72
N LEU A 427 8.86 -18.31 -2.38
CA LEU A 427 8.51 -17.05 -1.71
C LEU A 427 7.08 -17.08 -1.20
N TRP A 428 6.83 -16.46 -0.06
CA TRP A 428 5.52 -16.35 0.56
C TRP A 428 4.83 -15.06 0.10
N VAL A 429 3.63 -15.16 -0.46
CA VAL A 429 2.70 -14.03 -0.54
C VAL A 429 2.14 -13.82 0.86
N THR A 430 2.40 -12.66 1.45
CA THR A 430 2.03 -12.41 2.85
C THR A 430 0.72 -11.64 3.01
N ARG A 431 0.49 -10.67 2.12
CA ARG A 431 -0.55 -9.65 2.25
C ARG A 431 -1.01 -9.17 0.88
N LEU A 432 -2.32 -8.97 0.73
CA LEU A 432 -2.98 -8.31 -0.40
C LEU A 432 -3.69 -7.05 0.13
N GLU A 433 -3.54 -5.92 -0.57
CA GLU A 433 -3.96 -4.62 -0.03
C GLU A 433 -4.63 -3.72 -1.07
N VAL A 434 -5.47 -2.82 -0.58
CA VAL A 434 -6.04 -1.72 -1.35
C VAL A 434 -6.01 -0.46 -0.48
N GLY A 435 -5.23 0.54 -0.88
CA GLY A 435 -4.97 1.73 -0.06
C GLY A 435 -4.81 3.02 -0.87
N THR A 436 -4.31 4.06 -0.22
CA THR A 436 -3.99 5.35 -0.87
C THR A 436 -2.75 5.95 -0.23
N GLU A 437 -1.64 6.07 -0.96
CA GLU A 437 -0.50 6.82 -0.42
C GLU A 437 -0.83 8.32 -0.46
N ILE A 438 -0.63 9.01 0.66
CA ILE A 438 -1.02 10.41 0.87
C ILE A 438 0.21 11.19 1.33
N ASP A 439 0.67 12.14 0.52
CA ASP A 439 1.77 13.04 0.88
C ASP A 439 1.29 14.45 1.31
N ASP A 440 2.25 15.27 1.75
CA ASP A 440 2.08 16.65 2.21
C ASP A 440 1.00 17.47 1.48
N ASN A 441 0.18 18.15 2.27
CA ASN A 441 -0.94 19.02 1.90
C ASN A 441 -2.08 18.33 1.13
N THR A 442 -2.06 17.01 0.96
CA THR A 442 -3.13 16.26 0.30
C THR A 442 -4.28 15.98 1.27
N ALA A 443 -5.52 16.21 0.81
CA ALA A 443 -6.75 16.09 1.57
C ALA A 443 -7.89 15.53 0.70
N GLY A 444 -8.72 14.66 1.26
CA GLY A 444 -9.78 13.97 0.53
C GLY A 444 -10.40 12.80 1.29
N SER A 445 -11.03 11.90 0.54
CA SER A 445 -11.59 10.66 1.07
C SER A 445 -11.70 9.60 -0.03
N VAL A 446 -11.63 8.33 0.37
CA VAL A 446 -11.98 7.18 -0.45
C VAL A 446 -13.16 6.48 0.20
N THR A 447 -14.09 5.97 -0.61
CA THR A 447 -15.20 5.14 -0.14
C THR A 447 -15.49 4.06 -1.17
N LEU A 448 -15.81 2.85 -0.71
CA LEU A 448 -16.15 1.69 -1.51
C LEU A 448 -17.35 0.96 -0.87
N ARG A 449 -18.13 0.26 -1.71
CA ARG A 449 -19.31 -0.49 -1.24
C ARG A 449 -18.95 -1.89 -0.78
N ASN A 450 -18.08 -2.57 -1.53
CA ASN A 450 -17.64 -3.91 -1.20
C ASN A 450 -16.23 -4.17 -1.75
N ILE A 451 -15.52 -5.10 -1.13
CA ILE A 451 -14.31 -5.73 -1.65
C ILE A 451 -14.42 -7.23 -1.41
N THR A 452 -13.81 -8.05 -2.26
CA THR A 452 -13.78 -9.51 -2.07
C THR A 452 -12.43 -10.02 -2.52
N PHE A 453 -11.67 -10.55 -1.57
CA PHE A 453 -10.42 -11.23 -1.81
C PHE A 453 -10.72 -12.72 -2.02
N GLU A 454 -10.04 -13.33 -3.00
CA GLU A 454 -10.14 -14.74 -3.31
C GLU A 454 -8.71 -15.31 -3.34
N VAL A 455 -8.50 -16.46 -2.69
CA VAL A 455 -7.28 -17.26 -2.81
C VAL A 455 -7.68 -18.74 -2.84
N ASN A 456 -7.18 -19.49 -3.84
CA ASN A 456 -7.48 -20.91 -4.05
C ASN A 456 -8.99 -21.24 -4.03
N GLY A 457 -9.83 -20.33 -4.54
CA GLY A 457 -11.29 -20.45 -4.56
C GLY A 457 -11.99 -20.03 -3.26
N VAL A 458 -11.26 -19.84 -2.16
CA VAL A 458 -11.84 -19.35 -0.90
C VAL A 458 -11.99 -17.83 -1.00
N SER A 459 -13.23 -17.37 -1.11
CA SER A 459 -13.58 -15.94 -1.17
C SER A 459 -13.94 -15.38 0.21
N LYS A 460 -13.50 -14.14 0.47
CA LYS A 460 -13.69 -13.41 1.73
C LYS A 460 -14.08 -11.96 1.44
N SER A 461 -15.14 -11.49 2.09
CA SER A 461 -15.69 -10.12 1.96
C SER A 461 -15.90 -9.51 3.35
N PRO A 462 -15.96 -8.17 3.49
CA PRO A 462 -16.23 -7.48 4.74
C PRO A 462 -17.46 -8.01 5.48
N GLN A 463 -17.27 -8.31 6.75
CA GLN A 463 -18.34 -8.63 7.69
C GLN A 463 -18.55 -7.44 8.62
N PHE A 464 -19.81 -7.14 8.93
CA PHE A 464 -20.19 -6.06 9.83
C PHE A 464 -21.20 -6.55 10.85
N ALA A 465 -21.06 -6.12 12.10
CA ALA A 465 -22.11 -6.28 13.10
C ALA A 465 -23.38 -5.48 12.73
N GLU A 466 -24.45 -5.71 13.48
CA GLU A 466 -25.73 -4.99 13.34
C GLU A 466 -25.67 -3.57 13.94
#